data_AF-A0A0R2U229-F1
#
_entry.id   AF-A0A0R2U229-F1
#
_cell.length_a   1.000
_cell.length_b   1.000
_cell.length_c   1.000
_cell.angle_alpha   90.00
_cell.angle_beta   90.00
_cell.angle_gamma   90.00
#
_symmetry.space_group_name_H-M   'P 1'
#
loop_
_entity.id
_entity.type
_entity.pdbx_description
1 polymer ?
#
loop_
_entity_poly.entity_id
_entity_poly.type
_entity_poly.pdbx_seq_one_letter_code
_entity_poly.pdbx_strand_id
1 'polypeptide(L)' 'MNNLVHLKQSDPIFDEYEAFVDKGAGIKTIAFKYFGADIQKASEYLALNKIELIDEPVSKPIPLMQAEYYQPELLH' A
#
# COMPACT_ATOMS: atom_id res chain seq x y z
N MET A 1 38.01 15.52 -19.30
CA MET A 1 36.67 14.90 -19.48
C MET A 1 35.79 15.46 -18.37
N ASN A 2 34.81 16.30 -18.73
CA ASN A 2 33.91 16.94 -17.75
C ASN A 2 32.64 16.09 -17.64
N ASN A 3 32.62 15.18 -16.68
CA ASN A 3 31.44 14.37 -16.39
C ASN A 3 30.51 15.20 -15.48
N LEU A 4 29.72 16.08 -16.08
CA LEU A 4 28.68 16.83 -15.36
C LEU A 4 27.56 15.87 -14.97
N VAL A 5 27.50 15.52 -13.69
CA VAL A 5 26.40 14.74 -13.11
C VAL A 5 25.25 15.69 -12.85
N HIS A 6 24.17 15.57 -13.63
CA HIS A 6 22.91 16.26 -13.35
C HIS A 6 22.19 15.50 -12.25
N LEU A 7 22.37 15.92 -11.00
CA LEU A 7 21.58 15.41 -9.90
C LEU A 7 20.15 15.90 -10.10
N LYS A 8 19.19 15.00 -10.31
CA LYS A 8 17.78 15.38 -10.23
C LYS A 8 17.54 15.93 -8.83
N GLN A 9 17.07 17.17 -8.78
CA GLN A 9 16.89 17.90 -7.53
C GLN A 9 15.56 17.53 -6.84
N SER A 10 14.67 16.84 -7.56
CA SER A 10 13.41 16.31 -7.04
C SER A 10 13.62 15.05 -6.22
N ASP A 11 12.81 14.90 -5.18
CA ASP A 11 12.77 13.69 -4.37
C ASP A 11 12.15 12.54 -5.19
N PRO A 12 12.89 11.45 -5.44
CA PRO A 12 12.38 10.33 -6.24
C PRO A 12 11.16 9.64 -5.61
N ILE A 13 11.02 9.67 -4.28
CA ILE A 13 9.86 9.11 -3.59
C ILE A 13 8.62 9.96 -3.86
N PHE A 14 8.80 11.29 -3.90
CA PHE A 14 7.73 12.22 -4.21
C PHE A 14 7.28 12.12 -5.68
N ASP A 15 8.24 12.06 -6.61
CA ASP A 15 7.95 11.88 -8.03
C ASP A 15 7.18 10.58 -8.29
N GLU A 16 7.53 9.49 -7.58
CA GLU A 16 6.84 8.22 -7.68
C GLU A 16 5.41 8.31 -7.10
N TYR A 17 5.23 8.93 -5.94
CA TYR A 17 3.90 9.18 -5.37
C TYR A 17 3.01 9.98 -6.33
N GLU A 18 3.59 11.00 -6.98
CA GLU A 18 2.87 11.84 -7.92
C GLU A 18 2.44 11.11 -9.19
N ALA A 19 3.18 10.08 -9.59
CA ALA A 19 2.84 9.25 -10.74
C ALA A 19 1.63 8.31 -10.51
N PHE A 20 1.21 8.06 -9.27
CA PHE A 20 0.04 7.22 -9.00
C PHE A 20 -1.27 7.95 -9.28
N VAL A 21 -2.14 7.30 -10.07
CA VAL A 21 -3.51 7.76 -10.34
C VAL A 21 -4.39 7.63 -9.08
N ASP A 22 -4.31 6.49 -8.39
CA ASP A 22 -4.98 6.28 -7.11
C ASP A 22 -4.02 6.64 -5.97
N LYS A 23 -4.29 7.77 -5.30
CA LYS A 23 -3.46 8.28 -4.21
C LYS A 23 -3.52 7.41 -2.94
N GLY A 24 -4.62 6.69 -2.72
CA GLY A 24 -4.79 5.76 -1.60
C GLY A 24 -3.99 4.47 -1.80
N ALA A 25 -4.00 3.91 -3.01
CA ALA A 25 -3.12 2.80 -3.37
C ALA A 25 -1.64 3.25 -3.45
N GLY A 26 -1.41 4.46 -3.93
CA GLY A 26 -0.08 5.08 -4.02
C GLY A 26 0.58 5.20 -2.67
N ILE A 27 -0.09 5.78 -1.67
CA ILE A 27 0.48 5.92 -0.32
C ILE A 27 0.78 4.56 0.33
N LYS A 28 -0.07 3.55 0.16
CA LYS A 28 0.17 2.19 0.65
C LYS A 28 1.41 1.58 -0.01
N THR A 29 1.59 1.81 -1.30
CA THR A 29 2.75 1.32 -2.05
C THR A 29 4.04 1.99 -1.60
N ILE A 30 4.03 3.32 -1.43
CA ILE A 30 5.18 4.08 -0.92
C ILE A 30 5.53 3.63 0.52
N ALA A 31 4.54 3.48 1.38
CA ALA A 31 4.72 2.98 2.74
C ALA A 31 5.39 1.60 2.77
N PHE A 32 4.90 0.68 1.93
CA PHE A 32 5.48 -0.65 1.80
C PHE A 32 6.94 -0.61 1.31
N LYS A 33 7.23 0.18 0.28
CA LYS A 33 8.56 0.25 -0.34
C LYS A 33 9.63 0.90 0.54
N TYR A 34 9.28 2.01 1.23
CA TYR A 34 10.28 2.90 1.83
C TYR A 34 10.15 3.05 3.35
N PHE A 35 9.00 2.69 3.93
CA PHE A 35 8.69 2.98 5.34
C PHE A 35 8.31 1.73 6.14
N GLY A 36 8.65 0.51 5.67
CA GLY A 36 8.38 -0.73 6.40
C GLY A 36 6.88 -1.00 6.58
N ALA A 37 6.06 -0.61 5.60
CA ALA A 37 4.60 -0.64 5.62
C ALA A 37 3.93 0.31 6.62
N ASP A 38 4.66 1.28 7.18
CA ASP A 38 4.08 2.35 8.01
C ASP A 38 3.47 3.46 7.14
N ILE A 39 2.15 3.42 7.00
CA ILE A 39 1.39 4.38 6.19
C ILE A 39 1.42 5.77 6.82
N GLN A 40 1.42 5.87 8.15
CA GLN A 40 1.43 7.15 8.85
C GLN A 40 2.74 7.89 8.61
N LYS A 41 3.86 7.17 8.73
CA LYS A 41 5.19 7.71 8.47
C LYS A 41 5.37 8.15 7.01
N ALA A 42 4.83 7.38 6.06
CA ALA A 42 4.84 7.75 4.65
C ALA A 42 3.98 8.99 4.37
N SER A 43 2.81 9.09 5.02
CA SER A 43 1.90 10.24 4.88
C SER A 43 2.52 11.51 5.45
N GLU A 44 3.19 11.41 6.60
CA GLU A 44 3.92 12.51 7.22
C GLU A 44 5.08 12.97 6.35
N TYR A 45 5.86 12.02 5.80
CA TYR A 45 6.96 12.31 4.88
C TYR A 45 6.50 13.08 3.64
N LEU A 46 5.39 12.66 3.03
CA LEU A 46 4.84 13.30 1.83
C LEU A 46 4.02 14.57 2.15
N ALA A 47 3.98 15.00 3.41
CA ALA A 47 3.18 16.12 3.89
C ALA A 47 1.70 16.05 3.45
N LEU A 48 1.17 14.83 3.33
CA LEU A 48 -0.21 14.60 2.96
C LEU A 48 -1.05 14.92 4.19
N ASN A 49 -1.72 16.08 4.16
CA ASN A 49 -2.72 16.47 5.17
C ASN A 49 -3.58 15.26 5.44
N LYS A 50 -3.53 14.77 6.69
CA LYS A 50 -4.18 13.54 7.21
C LYS A 50 -5.11 13.00 6.15
N ILE A 51 -4.54 12.19 5.24
CA ILE A 51 -5.33 11.55 4.19
C ILE A 51 -6.51 10.98 4.95
N GLU A 52 -7.73 11.25 4.49
CA GLU A 52 -8.89 10.49 4.90
C GLU A 52 -8.52 9.05 4.56
N LEU A 53 -7.81 8.40 5.49
CA LEU A 53 -7.57 6.99 5.56
C LEU A 53 -9.00 6.51 5.67
N ILE A 54 -9.53 6.21 4.50
CA ILE A 54 -10.84 5.67 4.29
C ILE A 54 -10.83 4.45 5.19
N ASP A 55 -11.42 4.64 6.36
CA ASP A 55 -11.72 3.62 7.33
C ASP A 55 -12.83 2.84 6.63
N GLU A 56 -12.45 2.03 5.65
CA GLU A 56 -13.28 0.91 5.27
C GLU A 56 -12.86 -0.21 6.22
N PRO A 57 -13.59 -0.42 7.33
CA PRO A 57 -13.52 -1.69 8.03
C PRO A 57 -14.13 -2.74 7.10
N VAL A 58 -13.36 -3.23 6.12
CA VAL A 58 -13.67 -4.51 5.46
C VAL A 58 -13.26 -5.62 6.40
N SER A 59 -13.89 -5.66 7.57
CA SER A 59 -14.05 -6.86 8.37
C SER A 59 -15.54 -7.11 8.50
N LYS A 60 -16.19 -7.35 7.35
CA LYS A 60 -17.41 -8.14 7.37
C LYS A 60 -16.94 -9.58 7.52
N PRO A 61 -17.18 -10.26 8.65
CA PRO A 61 -16.84 -11.66 8.76
C PRO A 61 -17.55 -12.40 7.62
N ILE A 62 -16.78 -13.12 6.80
CA ILE A 62 -17.35 -14.06 5.83
C ILE A 62 -18.16 -15.06 6.66
N PRO A 63 -19.47 -15.23 6.43
CA PRO A 63 -20.22 -16.27 7.11
C PRO A 63 -19.55 -17.60 6.78
N LEU A 64 -18.94 -18.25 7.78
CA LEU A 64 -18.39 -19.57 7.64
C LEU A 64 -19.57 -20.52 7.44
N MET A 65 -19.97 -20.70 6.18
CA MET A 65 -21.04 -21.62 5.83
C MET A 65 -20.48 -23.01 6.10
N GLN A 66 -20.88 -23.59 7.24
CA GLN A 66 -20.63 -24.98 7.60
C GLN A 66 -21.46 -25.88 6.67
N ALA A 67 -21.14 -25.87 5.37
CA ALA A 67 -21.52 -26.95 4.50
C ALA A 67 -20.65 -28.14 4.92
N GLU A 68 -21.27 -29.20 5.44
CA GLU A 68 -20.62 -30.51 5.57
C GLU A 68 -20.26 -30.98 4.16
N TYR A 69 -19.07 -30.59 3.68
CA TYR A 69 -18.53 -31.10 2.45
C TYR A 69 -18.26 -32.59 2.66
N TYR A 70 -19.08 -33.44 2.04
CA TYR A 70 -18.83 -34.86 1.98
C TYR A 70 -17.50 -35.10 1.26
N GLN A 71 -16.46 -35.52 2.00
CA GLN A 71 -15.13 -35.82 1.48
C GLN A 71 -14.91 -37.35 1.48
N PRO A 72 -15.24 -38.04 0.37
CA PRO A 72 -15.21 -39.51 0.31
C PRO A 72 -13.79 -40.08 0.46
N GLU A 73 -12.76 -39.28 0.19
CA GLU A 73 -11.34 -39.68 0.28
C GLU A 73 -10.85 -39.89 1.73
N LEU A 74 -11.63 -39.48 2.74
CA LEU A 74 -11.31 -39.70 4.15
C LEU A 74 -11.87 -41.01 4.71
N LEU A 75 -12.67 -41.73 3.93
CA LEU A 75 -13.18 -43.05 4.29
C LEU A 75 -12.21 -44.11 3.77
N HIS A 76 -11.28 -44.52 4.64
CA HIS A 76 -10.41 -45.69 4.45
C HIS A 76 -10.71 -46.75 5.50
#